data_AF-A0A662ETU3-F1
#
_entry.id   AF-A0A662ETU3-F1
#
_cell.length_a   1.000
_cell.length_b   1.000
_cell.length_c   1.000
_cell.angle_alpha   90.00
_cell.angle_beta   90.00
_cell.angle_gamma   90.00
#
_symmetry.space_group_name_H-M   'P 1'
#
loop_
_entity.id
_entity.type
_entity.pdbx_description
1 polymer ?
#
loop_
_entity_poly.entity_id
_entity_poly.type
_entity_poly.pdbx_seq_one_letter_code
_entity_poly.pdbx_strand_id
1 'polypeptide(L)'
;MGKQVSEDLIRRTWQAILVAIFGMLVYISWRFRLSYAVGAVVALVHDVLIALGICALVGVEMSLPVIAALLTIVGYSLNDTIVIFDRVRENQKAMKKASLFDIINRSINQSLTRTINTSLTTLIPVAILLAFGGPVLRGFALVMLIGVIVGTYSTIFVANPIFYLWTNTAQRLRARR
;
A
#
# COMPACT_ATOMS: atom_id res chain seq x y z
N MET A 1 3.96 15.68 26.30
CA MET A 1 4.94 14.57 26.36
C MET A 1 6.31 15.10 25.94
N GLY A 2 7.40 14.71 26.62
CA GLY A 2 8.73 15.31 26.40
C GLY A 2 9.30 14.98 25.01
N LYS A 3 10.03 15.94 24.41
CA LYS A 3 10.65 15.82 23.06
C LYS A 3 11.37 14.48 22.85
N GLN A 4 12.04 13.98 23.89
CA GLN A 4 12.78 12.72 23.86
C GLN A 4 11.88 11.49 23.63
N VAL A 5 10.67 11.45 24.23
CA VAL A 5 9.71 10.35 24.04
C VAL A 5 9.11 10.37 22.63
N SER A 6 8.92 11.56 22.05
CA SER A 6 8.42 11.72 20.68
C SER A 6 9.46 11.26 19.65
N GLU A 7 10.73 11.62 19.83
CA GLU A 7 11.83 11.19 18.96
C GLU A 7 12.02 9.66 19.00
N ASP A 8 11.95 9.06 20.19
CA ASP A 8 12.05 7.61 20.35
C ASP A 8 10.87 6.88 19.68
N LEU A 9 9.66 7.41 19.78
CA LEU A 9 8.48 6.86 19.08
C LEU A 9 8.69 6.90 17.57
N ILE A 10 9.07 8.06 17.03
CA ILE A 10 9.30 8.23 15.59
C ILE A 10 10.37 7.27 15.09
N ARG A 11 11.49 7.12 15.83
CA ARG A 11 12.58 6.22 15.47
C ARG A 11 12.12 4.75 15.47
N ARG A 12 11.35 4.33 16.48
CA ARG A 12 10.79 2.97 16.57
C ARG A 12 9.77 2.71 15.46
N THR A 13 8.91 3.68 15.14
CA THR A 13 7.99 3.60 14.00
C THR A 13 8.78 3.41 12.71
N TRP A 14 9.88 4.15 12.53
CA TRP A 14 10.66 4.05 11.31
C TRP A 14 11.32 2.67 11.16
N GLN A 15 11.90 2.16 12.24
CA GLN A 15 12.46 0.81 12.30
C GLN A 15 11.40 -0.26 12.02
N ALA A 16 10.21 -0.15 12.62
CA ALA A 16 9.13 -1.12 12.42
C ALA A 16 8.65 -1.13 10.95
N ILE A 17 8.48 0.04 10.33
CA ILE A 17 8.10 0.15 8.92
C ILE A 17 9.21 -0.43 8.01
N LEU A 18 10.48 -0.13 8.29
CA LEU A 18 11.59 -0.67 7.50
C LEU A 18 11.69 -2.19 7.60
N VAL A 19 11.51 -2.75 8.80
CA VAL A 19 11.48 -4.21 9.00
C VAL A 19 10.29 -4.85 8.29
N ALA A 20 9.11 -4.23 8.36
CA ALA A 20 7.94 -4.68 7.61
C ALA A 20 8.21 -4.67 6.10
N ILE A 21 8.69 -3.54 5.55
CA ILE A 21 9.02 -3.40 4.12
C ILE A 21 10.05 -4.45 3.71
N PHE A 22 11.08 -4.68 4.52
CA PHE A 22 12.10 -5.68 4.24
C PHE A 22 11.54 -7.11 4.24
N GLY A 23 10.78 -7.50 5.26
CA GLY A 23 10.13 -8.82 5.31
C GLY A 23 9.19 -9.05 4.12
N MET A 24 8.51 -7.99 3.69
CA MET A 24 7.58 -8.02 2.56
C MET A 24 8.32 -8.07 1.22
N LEU A 25 9.44 -7.38 1.07
CA LEU A 25 10.35 -7.51 -0.07
C LEU A 25 10.89 -8.92 -0.21
N VAL A 26 11.27 -9.56 0.90
CA VAL A 26 11.72 -10.96 0.90
C VAL A 26 10.59 -11.88 0.46
N TYR A 27 9.39 -11.72 1.02
CA TYR A 27 8.22 -12.52 0.64
C TYR A 27 7.87 -12.37 -0.85
N ILE A 28 7.77 -11.12 -1.34
CA ILE A 28 7.44 -10.85 -2.74
C ILE A 28 8.57 -11.29 -3.67
N SER A 29 9.84 -11.09 -3.30
CA SER A 29 10.98 -11.52 -4.15
C SER A 29 11.13 -13.02 -4.23
N TRP A 30 10.79 -13.75 -3.15
CA TRP A 30 10.76 -15.20 -3.16
C TRP A 30 9.57 -15.74 -3.98
N ARG A 31 8.43 -15.04 -3.95
CA ARG A 31 7.18 -15.43 -4.62
C ARG A 31 7.03 -14.94 -6.07
N PHE A 32 7.66 -13.82 -6.45
CA PHE A 32 7.47 -13.06 -7.69
C PHE A 32 8.79 -12.54 -8.32
N ARG A 33 8.70 -12.02 -9.56
CA ARG A 33 9.84 -11.35 -10.23
C ARG A 33 10.11 -9.98 -9.58
N LEU A 34 11.38 -9.53 -9.58
CA LEU A 34 11.81 -8.25 -8.98
C LEU A 34 11.00 -7.02 -9.42
N SER A 35 10.46 -7.02 -10.63
CA SER A 35 9.62 -5.92 -11.14
C SER A 35 8.34 -5.70 -10.31
N TYR A 36 7.75 -6.77 -9.77
CA TYR A 36 6.60 -6.67 -8.86
C TYR A 36 7.01 -6.10 -7.50
N ALA A 37 8.16 -6.52 -6.98
CA ALA A 37 8.67 -6.06 -5.69
C ALA A 37 8.90 -4.53 -5.68
N VAL A 38 9.49 -3.99 -6.76
CA VAL A 38 9.74 -2.54 -6.89
C VAL A 38 8.42 -1.75 -6.94
N GLY A 39 7.45 -2.20 -7.75
CA GLY A 39 6.15 -1.53 -7.84
C GLY A 39 5.40 -1.49 -6.50
N ALA A 40 5.41 -2.60 -5.76
CA ALA A 40 4.79 -2.67 -4.44
C ALA A 40 5.46 -1.75 -3.41
N VAL A 41 6.80 -1.72 -3.38
CA VAL A 41 7.52 -0.86 -2.43
C VAL A 41 7.30 0.63 -2.71
N VAL A 42 7.30 1.05 -3.97
CA VAL A 42 7.07 2.47 -4.28
C VAL A 42 5.66 2.90 -3.88
N ALA A 43 4.64 2.07 -4.15
CA ALA A 43 3.27 2.33 -3.71
C ALA A 43 3.17 2.43 -2.17
N LEU A 44 3.80 1.52 -1.45
CA LEU A 44 3.85 1.56 0.02
C LEU A 44 4.51 2.82 0.57
N VAL A 45 5.68 3.18 0.03
CA VAL A 45 6.40 4.39 0.46
C VAL A 45 5.52 5.61 0.24
N HIS A 46 4.87 5.69 -0.92
CA HIS A 46 3.91 6.72 -1.24
C HIS A 46 2.76 6.78 -0.22
N ASP A 47 2.17 5.65 0.16
CA ASP A 47 1.03 5.60 1.08
C ASP A 47 1.41 6.05 2.49
N VAL A 48 2.57 5.61 2.98
CA VAL A 48 3.10 6.01 4.29
C VAL A 48 3.43 7.51 4.29
N LEU A 49 4.05 8.02 3.22
CA LEU A 49 4.39 9.44 3.12
C LEU A 49 3.14 10.32 3.10
N ILE A 50 2.09 9.94 2.37
CA ILE A 50 0.83 10.67 2.37
C ILE A 50 0.16 10.63 3.75
N ALA A 51 0.10 9.46 4.38
CA ALA A 51 -0.49 9.32 5.71
C ALA A 51 0.24 10.20 6.73
N LEU A 52 1.58 10.16 6.77
CA LEU A 52 2.41 11.00 7.63
C LEU A 52 2.28 12.49 7.30
N GLY A 53 2.26 12.84 6.02
CA GLY A 53 2.10 14.22 5.56
C GLY A 53 0.77 14.82 6.01
N ILE A 54 -0.33 14.08 5.89
CA ILE A 54 -1.64 14.54 6.35
C ILE A 54 -1.69 14.59 7.88
N CYS A 55 -1.09 13.62 8.59
CA CYS A 55 -0.97 13.69 10.05
C CYS A 55 -0.26 14.97 10.50
N ALA A 56 0.83 15.35 9.82
CA ALA A 56 1.56 16.57 10.12
C ALA A 56 0.75 17.83 9.81
N LEU A 57 -0.01 17.86 8.70
CA LEU A 57 -0.85 19.00 8.32
C LEU A 57 -2.04 19.21 9.26
N VAL A 58 -2.67 18.13 9.73
CA VAL A 58 -3.84 18.19 10.61
C VAL A 58 -3.41 18.33 12.09
N GLY A 59 -2.13 18.17 12.40
CA GLY A 59 -1.62 18.26 13.77
C GLY A 59 -1.98 17.04 14.62
N VAL A 60 -2.03 15.85 14.02
CA VAL A 60 -2.30 14.61 14.74
C VAL A 60 -1.11 14.26 15.64
N GLU A 61 -1.35 14.11 16.94
CA GLU A 61 -0.31 13.69 17.88
C GLU A 61 0.16 12.26 17.61
N MET A 62 1.49 12.08 17.47
CA MET A 62 2.11 10.77 17.28
C MET A 62 2.06 9.97 18.58
N SER A 63 1.00 9.16 18.70
CA SER A 63 0.72 8.28 19.83
C SER A 63 0.74 6.81 19.41
N LEU A 64 0.76 5.89 20.38
CA LEU A 64 0.72 4.44 20.08
C LEU A 64 -0.43 4.03 19.15
N PRO A 65 -1.67 4.52 19.33
CA PRO A 65 -2.75 4.26 18.39
C PRO A 65 -2.43 4.72 16.97
N VAL A 66 -1.90 5.94 16.79
CA VAL A 66 -1.54 6.46 15.46
C VAL A 66 -0.46 5.60 14.79
N ILE A 67 0.54 5.14 15.56
CA ILE A 67 1.57 4.22 15.05
C ILE A 67 0.94 2.87 14.64
N ALA A 68 0.02 2.34 15.45
CA ALA A 68 -0.71 1.13 15.09
C ALA A 68 -1.53 1.30 13.82
N ALA A 69 -2.17 2.46 13.62
CA ALA A 69 -2.89 2.78 12.38
C ALA A 69 -1.94 2.79 11.16
N LEU A 70 -0.78 3.44 11.27
CA LEU A 70 0.23 3.47 10.19
C LEU A 70 0.69 2.06 9.80
N LEU A 71 1.01 1.21 10.78
CA LEU A 71 1.39 -0.19 10.52
C LEU A 71 0.24 -0.98 9.90
N THR A 72 -1.00 -0.73 10.32
CA THR A 72 -2.19 -1.38 9.76
C THR A 72 -2.39 -1.01 8.29
N ILE A 73 -2.19 0.26 7.92
CA ILE A 73 -2.30 0.74 6.53
C ILE A 73 -1.26 0.08 5.63
N VAL A 74 -0.02 -0.07 6.11
CA VAL A 74 1.04 -0.77 5.37
C VAL A 74 0.59 -2.18 5.00
N GLY A 75 0.01 -2.92 5.96
CA GLY A 75 -0.53 -4.26 5.69
C GLY A 75 -1.75 -4.26 4.77
N TYR A 76 -2.67 -3.31 4.96
CA TYR A 76 -3.87 -3.17 4.15
C TYR A 76 -3.56 -2.88 2.67
N SER A 77 -2.76 -1.85 2.41
CA SER A 77 -2.39 -1.44 1.04
C SER A 77 -1.64 -2.56 0.31
N LEU A 78 -0.74 -3.25 1.02
CA LEU A 78 -0.05 -4.40 0.43
C LEU A 78 -0.95 -5.57 0.10
N ASN A 79 -1.91 -5.88 0.97
CA ASN A 79 -2.84 -6.96 0.69
C ASN A 79 -3.56 -6.69 -0.65
N ASP A 80 -3.95 -5.44 -0.91
CA ASP A 80 -4.56 -5.08 -2.19
C ASP A 80 -3.57 -5.23 -3.37
N THR A 81 -2.34 -4.72 -3.20
CA THR A 81 -1.28 -4.84 -4.22
C THR A 81 -0.95 -6.29 -4.58
N ILE A 82 -0.82 -7.17 -3.59
CA ILE A 82 -0.50 -8.59 -3.81
C ILE A 82 -1.59 -9.28 -4.63
N VAL A 83 -2.86 -8.96 -4.36
CA VAL A 83 -4.01 -9.59 -5.01
C VAL A 83 -4.09 -9.18 -6.48
N ILE A 84 -3.89 -7.89 -6.77
CA ILE A 84 -3.82 -7.41 -8.15
C ILE A 84 -2.60 -8.01 -8.87
N PHE A 85 -1.43 -8.06 -8.23
CA PHE A 85 -0.23 -8.62 -8.83
C PHE A 85 -0.30 -10.13 -9.09
N ASP A 86 -0.92 -10.89 -8.20
CA ASP A 86 -1.17 -12.32 -8.44
C ASP A 86 -2.12 -12.51 -9.63
N ARG A 87 -3.15 -11.66 -9.75
CA ARG A 87 -4.06 -11.68 -10.90
C ARG A 87 -3.37 -11.27 -12.20
N VAL A 88 -2.50 -10.25 -12.18
CA VAL A 88 -1.66 -9.88 -13.33
C VAL A 88 -0.79 -11.06 -13.76
N ARG A 89 -0.17 -11.76 -12.81
CA ARG A 89 0.65 -12.94 -13.09
C ARG A 89 -0.16 -14.09 -13.68
N GLU A 90 -1.34 -14.35 -13.15
CA GLU A 90 -2.27 -15.37 -13.67
C GLU A 90 -2.68 -15.05 -15.12
N ASN A 91 -3.12 -13.81 -15.37
CA ASN A 91 -3.53 -13.37 -16.70
C ASN A 91 -2.36 -13.31 -17.69
N GLN A 92 -1.12 -13.03 -17.25
CA GLN A 92 0.06 -13.15 -18.11
C GLN A 92 0.28 -14.59 -18.61
N LYS A 93 -0.03 -15.60 -17.79
CA LYS A 93 0.08 -17.01 -18.21
C LYS A 93 -1.06 -17.41 -19.15
N ALA A 94 -2.27 -16.92 -18.90
CA ALA A 94 -3.46 -17.23 -19.69
C ALA A 94 -3.51 -16.47 -21.02
N MET A 95 -3.08 -15.21 -21.06
CA MET A 95 -3.22 -14.29 -22.19
C MET A 95 -1.87 -14.03 -22.89
N LYS A 96 -1.17 -15.09 -23.31
CA LYS A 96 0.20 -15.01 -23.87
C LYS A 96 0.37 -14.08 -25.09
N LYS A 97 -0.71 -13.79 -25.82
CA LYS A 97 -0.71 -12.92 -27.02
C LYS A 97 -1.20 -11.49 -26.75
N ALA A 98 -1.72 -11.21 -25.56
CA ALA A 98 -2.24 -9.88 -25.23
C ALA A 98 -1.12 -8.93 -24.80
N SER A 99 -1.35 -7.62 -24.96
CA SER A 99 -0.39 -6.63 -24.48
C SER A 99 -0.34 -6.64 -22.94
N LEU A 100 0.82 -6.22 -22.38
CA LEU A 100 0.94 -6.07 -20.92
C LEU A 100 -0.11 -5.10 -20.35
N PHE A 101 -0.49 -4.08 -21.13
CA PHE A 101 -1.52 -3.13 -20.74
C PHE A 101 -2.89 -3.78 -20.60
N ASP A 102 -3.30 -4.59 -21.58
CA ASP A 102 -4.59 -5.30 -21.55
C ASP A 102 -4.66 -6.29 -20.39
N ILE A 103 -3.54 -6.97 -20.12
CA ILE A 103 -3.42 -7.91 -19.00
C ILE A 103 -3.59 -7.18 -17.66
N ILE A 104 -2.93 -6.04 -17.47
CA ILE A 104 -3.06 -5.24 -16.25
C ILE A 104 -4.49 -4.71 -16.10
N ASN A 105 -5.06 -4.12 -17.15
CA ASN A 105 -6.41 -3.57 -17.12
C ASN A 105 -7.46 -4.65 -16.79
N ARG A 106 -7.34 -5.84 -17.40
CA ARG A 106 -8.23 -6.97 -17.09
C ARG A 106 -8.07 -7.46 -15.66
N SER A 107 -6.84 -7.49 -15.15
CA SER A 107 -6.54 -7.92 -13.79
C SER A 107 -7.10 -6.97 -12.73
N ILE A 108 -7.00 -5.66 -12.96
CA ILE A 108 -7.60 -4.63 -12.09
C ILE A 108 -9.11 -4.84 -12.03
N ASN A 109 -9.78 -4.95 -13.18
CA ASN A 109 -11.23 -5.14 -13.24
C ASN A 109 -11.70 -6.42 -12.53
N GLN A 110 -10.94 -7.52 -12.65
CA GLN A 110 -11.28 -8.78 -11.97
C GLN A 110 -11.10 -8.73 -10.45
N SER A 111 -10.18 -7.90 -9.96
CA SER A 111 -9.91 -7.75 -8.52
C SER A 111 -10.74 -6.64 -7.87
N LEU A 112 -11.30 -5.72 -8.66
CA LEU A 112 -11.97 -4.52 -8.20
C LEU A 112 -13.11 -4.79 -7.20
N THR A 113 -13.98 -5.78 -7.46
CA THR A 113 -15.06 -6.14 -6.54
C THR A 113 -14.54 -6.54 -5.16
N ARG A 114 -13.43 -7.30 -5.12
CA ARG A 114 -12.81 -7.73 -3.86
C ARG A 114 -12.16 -6.54 -3.13
N THR A 115 -11.43 -5.71 -3.85
CA THR A 115 -10.81 -4.49 -3.34
C THR A 115 -11.85 -3.55 -2.73
N ILE A 116 -12.94 -3.27 -3.46
CA ILE A 116 -14.04 -2.43 -2.97
C ILE A 116 -14.67 -3.04 -1.71
N ASN A 117 -14.99 -4.34 -1.73
CA ASN A 117 -15.61 -4.99 -0.57
C ASN A 117 -14.71 -4.92 0.68
N THR A 118 -13.41 -5.18 0.53
CA THR A 118 -12.45 -5.09 1.65
C THR A 118 -12.21 -3.65 2.11
N SER A 119 -12.27 -2.67 1.21
CA SER A 119 -12.22 -1.24 1.55
C SER A 119 -13.46 -0.82 2.34
N LEU A 120 -14.66 -1.22 1.90
CA LEU A 120 -15.89 -0.84 2.58
C LEU A 120 -16.01 -1.48 3.97
N THR A 121 -15.66 -2.76 4.10
CA THR A 121 -15.71 -3.45 5.40
C THR A 121 -14.69 -2.91 6.41
N THR A 122 -13.62 -2.26 5.96
CA THR A 122 -12.66 -1.55 6.82
C THR A 122 -13.08 -0.10 7.09
N LEU A 123 -13.60 0.61 6.09
CA LEU A 123 -14.02 2.01 6.22
C LEU A 123 -15.24 2.20 7.12
N ILE A 124 -16.20 1.28 7.11
CA ILE A 124 -17.43 1.42 7.92
C ILE A 124 -17.11 1.49 9.42
N PRO A 125 -16.39 0.53 10.03
CA PRO A 125 -15.99 0.64 11.44
C PRO A 125 -15.12 1.85 11.73
N VAL A 126 -14.20 2.20 10.83
CA VAL A 126 -13.32 3.36 10.99
C VAL A 126 -14.10 4.68 10.99
N ALA A 127 -15.12 4.81 10.14
CA ALA A 127 -15.99 5.98 10.09
C ALA A 127 -16.83 6.10 11.38
N ILE A 128 -17.36 4.99 11.89
CA ILE A 128 -18.06 4.95 13.18
C ILE A 128 -17.09 5.37 14.31
N LEU A 129 -15.86 4.85 14.31
CA LEU A 129 -14.83 5.20 15.29
C LEU A 129 -14.38 6.66 15.17
N LEU A 130 -14.46 7.26 13.99
CA LEU A 130 -14.17 8.68 13.80
C LEU A 130 -15.29 9.57 14.36
N ALA A 131 -16.54 9.18 14.16
CA ALA A 131 -17.72 9.95 14.57
C ALA A 131 -18.03 9.80 16.07
N PHE A 132 -17.92 8.57 16.60
CA PHE A 132 -18.32 8.21 17.96
C PHE A 132 -17.15 7.80 18.86
N GLY A 133 -15.93 7.71 18.32
CA GLY A 133 -14.76 7.34 19.11
C GLY A 133 -14.30 8.47 20.02
N GLY A 134 -13.68 8.09 21.13
CA GLY A 134 -13.08 9.03 22.07
C GLY A 134 -11.82 9.74 21.51
N PRO A 135 -11.30 10.75 22.24
CA PRO A 135 -10.18 11.59 21.78
C PRO A 135 -8.92 10.78 21.40
N VAL A 136 -8.66 9.70 22.14
CA VAL A 136 -7.50 8.81 21.93
C VAL A 136 -7.60 8.04 20.61
N LEU A 137 -8.80 7.68 20.18
CA LEU A 137 -9.05 6.85 19.00
C LEU A 137 -9.28 7.68 17.74
N ARG A 138 -9.60 8.96 17.88
CA ARG A 138 -9.88 9.85 16.76
C ARG A 138 -8.68 10.00 15.82
N GLY A 139 -7.47 10.08 16.37
CA GLY A 139 -6.23 10.09 15.60
C GLY A 139 -6.03 8.79 14.81
N PHE A 140 -6.22 7.63 15.47
CA PHE A 140 -6.19 6.32 14.81
C PHE A 140 -7.18 6.24 13.65
N ALA A 141 -8.45 6.59 13.88
CA ALA A 141 -9.50 6.53 12.85
C ALA A 141 -9.19 7.43 11.67
N LEU A 142 -8.71 8.66 11.92
CA LEU A 142 -8.40 9.59 10.85
C LEU A 142 -7.26 9.06 9.96
N VAL A 143 -6.19 8.55 10.59
CA VAL A 143 -5.07 7.93 9.86
C VAL A 143 -5.55 6.74 9.04
N MET A 144 -6.34 5.83 9.64
CA MET A 144 -6.91 4.67 8.96
C MET A 144 -7.80 5.05 7.77
N LEU A 145 -8.66 6.06 7.94
CA LEU A 145 -9.57 6.52 6.88
C LEU A 145 -8.77 6.98 5.66
N ILE A 146 -7.78 7.83 5.89
CA ILE A 146 -6.90 8.35 4.83
C ILE A 146 -6.13 7.20 4.20
N GLY A 147 -5.51 6.34 5.01
CA GLY A 147 -4.65 5.29 4.49
C GLY A 147 -5.38 4.23 3.68
N VAL A 148 -6.62 3.89 4.02
CA VAL A 148 -7.43 2.96 3.22
C VAL A 148 -7.77 3.58 1.86
N ILE A 149 -8.18 4.84 1.82
CA ILE A 149 -8.48 5.56 0.57
C ILE A 149 -7.21 5.66 -0.28
N VAL A 150 -6.09 6.06 0.34
CA VAL A 150 -4.81 6.26 -0.33
C VAL A 150 -4.26 4.94 -0.88
N GLY A 151 -4.23 3.88 -0.07
CA GLY A 151 -3.71 2.57 -0.47
C GLY A 151 -4.51 1.91 -1.59
N THR A 152 -5.84 2.08 -1.56
CA THR A 152 -6.72 1.55 -2.61
C THR A 152 -6.46 2.23 -3.96
N TYR A 153 -6.29 3.57 -3.98
CA TYR A 153 -5.97 4.27 -5.22
C TYR A 153 -4.52 3.98 -5.67
N SER A 154 -3.57 3.98 -4.73
CA SER A 154 -2.14 3.80 -5.00
C SER A 154 -1.84 2.45 -5.66
N THR A 155 -2.53 1.39 -5.23
CA THR A 155 -2.40 0.09 -5.87
C THR A 155 -2.78 0.12 -7.35
N ILE A 156 -3.86 0.82 -7.70
CA ILE A 156 -4.36 0.89 -9.08
C ILE A 156 -3.52 1.85 -9.93
N PHE A 157 -3.21 3.04 -9.41
CA PHE A 157 -2.65 4.16 -10.17
C PHE A 157 -1.14 4.40 -9.97
N VAL A 158 -0.51 3.77 -8.99
CA VAL A 158 0.94 3.90 -8.72
C VAL A 158 1.65 2.57 -8.94
N ALA A 159 1.20 1.49 -8.27
CA ALA A 159 1.89 0.20 -8.34
C ALA A 159 1.89 -0.41 -9.75
N ASN A 160 0.73 -0.42 -10.44
CA ASN A 160 0.59 -1.03 -11.76
C ASN A 160 1.34 -0.28 -12.87
N PRO A 161 1.29 1.07 -12.96
CA PRO A 161 2.07 1.80 -13.96
C PRO A 161 3.58 1.67 -13.76
N ILE A 162 4.08 1.67 -12.51
CA ILE A 162 5.51 1.47 -12.23
C ILE A 162 5.94 0.07 -12.67
N PHE A 163 5.13 -0.94 -12.35
CA PHE A 163 5.37 -2.30 -12.82
C PHE A 163 5.40 -2.39 -14.36
N TYR A 164 4.45 -1.73 -15.03
CA TYR A 164 4.39 -1.67 -16.49
C TYR A 164 5.64 -1.02 -17.10
N LEU A 165 6.05 0.15 -16.58
CA LEU A 165 7.22 0.89 -17.04
C LEU A 165 8.51 0.08 -16.87
N TRP A 166 8.70 -0.55 -15.71
CA TRP A 166 9.87 -1.38 -15.44
C TRP A 166 9.93 -2.58 -16.39
N THR A 167 8.80 -3.27 -16.55
CA THR A 167 8.74 -4.50 -17.37
C THR A 167 8.92 -4.18 -18.86
N ASN A 168 8.31 -3.11 -19.36
CA ASN A 168 8.45 -2.67 -20.74
C ASN A 168 9.89 -2.20 -21.05
N THR A 169 10.52 -1.45 -20.14
CA THR A 169 11.92 -1.02 -20.28
C THR A 169 12.87 -2.22 -20.28
N ALA A 170 12.66 -3.19 -19.39
CA ALA A 170 13.45 -4.41 -19.35
C ALA A 170 13.31 -5.27 -20.62
N GLN A 171 12.11 -5.32 -21.23
CA GLN A 171 11.89 -5.99 -22.52
C GLN A 171 12.60 -5.27 -23.67
N ARG A 172 12.52 -3.93 -23.74
CA ARG A 172 13.22 -3.14 -24.77
C ARG A 172 14.74 -3.30 -24.70
N LEU A 173 15.32 -3.37 -23.50
CA LEU A 173 16.76 -3.58 -23.32
C LEU A 173 17.22 -4.98 -23.75
N ARG A 174 16.37 -6.00 -23.57
CA ARG A 174 16.65 -7.37 -24.04
C ARG A 174 16.48 -7.52 -25.55
N ALA A 175 15.57 -6.78 -26.17
CA ALA A 175 15.37 -6.79 -27.62
C ALA A 175 16.47 -6.02 -28.41
N ARG A 176 17.31 -5.25 -27.71
CA ARG A 176 18.47 -4.54 -28.27
C ARG A 176 19.79 -5.31 -28.16
N ARG A 177 19.79 -6.47 -27.51
CA ARG A 177 20.92 -7.41 -27.45
C ARG A 177 20.64 -8.59 -28.37
#